data_AF-A0A164ZNW4-F1
#
_entry.id   AF-A0A164ZNW4-F1
#
_cell.length_a   1.000
_cell.length_b   1.000
_cell.length_c   1.000
_cell.angle_alpha   90.00
_cell.angle_beta   90.00
_cell.angle_gamma   90.00
#
_symmetry.space_group_name_H-M   'P 1'
#
loop_
_entity.id
_entity.type
_entity.pdbx_description
1 polymer ?
#
loop_
_entity_poly.entity_id
_entity_poly.type
_entity_poly.pdbx_seq_one_letter_code
_entity_poly.pdbx_strand_id
1 'polypeptide(L)'
;MVGLSLFGAAGNMAGKHWGISALTIILVIVFSQYLKHVKCPLPTYRKEHGWSIKKLDIFTLLPVLLSIVLVWTLCAILTASGALQLGSPARTDNKINILLEAPWFRFPYPCQWGLPTVSVAAVFGMLAGVLASAIESIGDYYACARLAGARPPPVHAMNRGIAIEGLGCILAGIWGSGNGTTSYSENIGAIGVTKVGSRRVIQAAALMMMVFGVLSKFGALFITIPEPIIGGIFCVLFGMIAATGLANLQFIDLNSSRNLLVLGFSIFFSLVLSQWMKAHPGAIDSGSQIFDQIVTVLMSTNMFTAGVLGFFLDNTIPGTDEERGLTKWLAHPDPNIENSNEESERELTQCTYDIPVITPWLKSQKWAAYLPFLPSYQPDVWNRKTRSWRGKSKDTPNGKTAAFQMSSVQLPTA
;
A
#
# COMPACT_ATOMS: atom_id res chain seq x y z
N MET A 1 6.39 3.93 6.07
CA MET A 1 6.10 5.25 6.71
C MET A 1 4.63 5.60 6.75
N VAL A 2 3.80 5.05 5.85
CA VAL A 2 2.36 5.38 5.78
C VAL A 2 1.65 5.22 7.12
N GLY A 3 1.75 4.05 7.75
CA GLY A 3 1.16 3.79 9.06
C GLY A 3 1.61 4.79 10.14
N LEU A 4 2.93 5.00 10.27
CA LEU A 4 3.47 5.94 11.26
C LEU A 4 3.00 7.38 11.05
N SER A 5 2.75 7.80 9.81
CA SER A 5 2.35 9.18 9.52
C SER A 5 0.95 9.57 10.01
N LEU A 6 0.09 8.57 10.28
CA LEU A 6 -1.32 8.74 10.64
C LEU A 6 -1.59 8.62 12.15
N PHE A 7 -0.53 8.55 12.97
CA PHE A 7 -0.64 8.41 14.42
C PHE A 7 -1.49 9.51 15.07
N GLY A 8 -1.39 10.76 14.59
CA GLY A 8 -2.18 11.88 15.10
C GLY A 8 -3.68 11.73 14.82
N ALA A 9 -4.06 11.20 13.66
CA ALA A 9 -5.46 10.93 13.33
C ALA A 9 -6.02 9.80 14.21
N ALA A 10 -5.26 8.72 14.39
CA ALA A 10 -5.63 7.63 15.30
C ALA A 10 -5.79 8.13 16.74
N GLY A 11 -4.83 8.93 17.24
CA GLY A 11 -4.87 9.52 18.57
C GLY A 11 -6.06 10.46 18.78
N ASN A 12 -6.36 11.34 17.82
CA ASN A 12 -7.50 12.26 17.90
C ASN A 12 -8.85 11.53 17.92
N MET A 13 -9.01 10.45 17.15
CA MET A 13 -10.25 9.67 17.15
C MET A 13 -10.36 8.77 18.39
N ALA A 14 -9.27 8.11 18.77
CA ALA A 14 -9.23 7.24 19.95
C ALA A 14 -9.43 8.03 21.25
N GLY A 15 -8.86 9.24 21.32
CA GLY A 15 -8.94 10.14 22.47
C GLY A 15 -10.35 10.67 22.76
N LYS A 16 -11.29 10.56 21.81
CA LYS A 16 -12.70 10.92 22.06
C LYS A 16 -13.34 10.06 23.13
N HIS A 17 -12.92 8.79 23.27
CA HIS A 17 -13.32 7.93 24.38
C HIS A 17 -12.37 6.75 24.57
N TRP A 18 -11.33 6.92 25.41
CA TRP A 18 -10.31 5.90 25.63
C TRP A 18 -10.83 4.51 26.03
N GLY A 19 -11.89 4.42 26.85
CA GLY A 19 -12.45 3.12 27.26
C GLY A 19 -12.94 2.25 26.08
N ILE A 20 -13.68 2.83 25.14
CA ILE A 20 -14.19 2.14 23.95
C ILE A 20 -13.05 1.85 22.97
N SER A 21 -12.13 2.80 22.78
CA SER A 21 -10.95 2.63 21.93
C SER A 21 -10.05 1.49 22.44
N ALA A 22 -9.76 1.46 23.74
CA ALA A 22 -8.95 0.43 24.38
C ALA A 22 -9.63 -0.94 24.30
N LEU A 23 -10.94 -1.02 24.55
CA LEU A 23 -11.70 -2.26 24.38
C LEU A 23 -11.61 -2.77 22.93
N THR A 24 -11.72 -1.87 21.95
CA THR A 24 -11.59 -2.22 20.53
C THR A 24 -10.19 -2.78 20.24
N ILE A 25 -9.12 -2.12 20.71
CA ILE A 25 -7.74 -2.57 20.56
C ILE A 25 -7.56 -3.97 21.17
N ILE A 26 -8.00 -4.16 22.42
CA ILE A 26 -7.90 -5.43 23.13
C ILE A 26 -8.62 -6.53 22.35
N LEU A 27 -9.86 -6.30 21.91
CA LEU A 27 -10.61 -7.30 21.15
C LEU A 27 -9.96 -7.63 19.81
N VAL A 28 -9.42 -6.64 19.10
CA VAL A 28 -8.71 -6.90 17.83
C VAL A 28 -7.47 -7.77 18.09
N ILE A 29 -6.70 -7.48 19.14
CA ILE A 29 -5.51 -8.28 19.50
C ILE A 29 -5.91 -9.69 19.95
N VAL A 30 -6.90 -9.81 20.82
CA VAL A 30 -7.42 -11.10 21.31
C VAL A 30 -7.90 -11.96 20.14
N PHE A 31 -8.68 -11.39 19.22
CA PHE A 31 -9.20 -12.12 18.07
C PHE A 31 -8.09 -12.49 17.08
N SER A 32 -7.21 -11.55 16.74
CA SER A 32 -6.18 -11.79 15.73
C SER A 32 -5.01 -12.65 16.21
N GLN A 33 -4.62 -12.58 17.49
CA GLN A 33 -3.43 -13.25 18.01
C GLN A 33 -3.76 -14.46 18.90
N TYR A 34 -4.68 -14.30 19.85
CA TYR A 34 -4.94 -15.32 20.87
C TYR A 34 -5.98 -16.36 20.43
N LEU A 35 -7.06 -15.91 19.77
CA LEU A 35 -8.15 -16.78 19.31
C LEU A 35 -8.00 -17.22 17.85
N LYS A 36 -6.84 -16.94 17.24
CA LYS A 36 -6.53 -17.27 15.84
C LYS A 36 -6.86 -18.72 15.47
N HIS A 37 -6.50 -19.67 16.33
CA HIS A 37 -6.68 -21.11 16.08
C HIS A 37 -8.02 -21.67 16.57
N VAL A 38 -8.89 -20.83 17.14
CA VAL A 38 -10.19 -21.28 17.63
C VAL A 38 -11.16 -21.37 16.46
N LYS A 39 -11.59 -22.61 16.17
CA LYS A 39 -12.53 -22.88 15.08
C LYS A 39 -13.96 -22.77 15.60
N CYS A 40 -14.71 -21.81 15.08
CA CYS A 40 -16.11 -21.63 15.45
C CYS A 40 -17.00 -22.55 14.60
N PRO A 41 -17.91 -23.32 15.21
CA PRO A 41 -18.91 -24.08 14.47
C PRO A 41 -19.95 -23.12 13.90
N LEU A 42 -20.01 -22.99 12.57
CA LEU A 42 -21.01 -22.18 11.89
C LEU A 42 -21.93 -23.05 11.02
N PRO A 43 -23.24 -22.77 11.03
CA PRO A 43 -24.18 -23.43 10.14
C PRO A 43 -23.92 -22.96 8.69
N THR A 44 -23.46 -23.88 7.84
CA THR A 44 -23.24 -23.65 6.41
C THR A 44 -24.35 -24.34 5.62
N TYR A 45 -25.03 -23.61 4.75
CA TYR A 45 -26.04 -24.16 3.87
C TYR A 45 -25.43 -24.53 2.50
N ARG A 46 -25.62 -25.76 2.05
CA ARG A 46 -25.22 -26.21 0.71
C ARG A 46 -26.44 -26.80 -0.01
N LYS A 47 -26.70 -26.35 -1.25
CA LYS A 47 -27.86 -26.78 -2.06
C LYS A 47 -28.00 -28.31 -2.17
N GLU A 48 -26.89 -29.04 -2.13
CA GLU A 48 -26.86 -30.51 -2.29
C GLU A 48 -27.00 -31.30 -0.99
N HIS A 49 -26.68 -30.73 0.18
CA HIS A 49 -26.57 -31.46 1.46
C HIS A 49 -27.32 -30.80 2.62
N GLY A 50 -28.06 -29.71 2.38
CA GLY A 50 -28.80 -28.98 3.41
C GLY A 50 -27.91 -28.18 4.36
N TRP A 51 -28.35 -28.02 5.60
CA TRP A 51 -27.62 -27.32 6.66
C TRP A 51 -26.58 -28.26 7.29
N SER A 52 -25.30 -27.88 7.21
CA SER A 52 -24.19 -28.62 7.81
C SER A 52 -23.34 -27.69 8.67
N ILE A 53 -22.99 -28.11 9.89
CA ILE A 53 -22.14 -27.33 10.78
C ILE A 53 -20.67 -27.54 10.35
N LYS A 54 -20.04 -26.48 9.84
CA LYS A 54 -18.62 -26.48 9.50
C LYS A 54 -17.83 -25.62 10.48
N LYS A 55 -16.64 -26.09 10.86
CA LYS A 55 -15.70 -25.37 11.73
C LYS A 55 -14.89 -24.39 10.87
N LEU A 56 -15.10 -23.10 11.04
CA LEU A 56 -14.45 -22.03 10.29
C LEU A 56 -13.51 -21.20 11.18
N ASP A 57 -12.42 -20.72 10.61
CA ASP A 57 -11.39 -19.91 11.29
C ASP A 57 -11.76 -18.42 11.28
N ILE A 58 -12.93 -18.07 11.83
CA ILE A 58 -13.52 -16.72 11.74
C ILE A 58 -12.57 -15.66 12.32
N PHE A 59 -11.94 -15.97 13.46
CA PHE A 59 -11.03 -15.04 14.13
C PHE A 59 -9.77 -14.75 13.34
N THR A 60 -9.35 -15.65 12.44
CA THR A 60 -8.21 -15.36 11.55
C THR A 60 -8.65 -14.54 10.34
N LEU A 61 -9.86 -14.78 9.83
CA LEU A 61 -10.35 -14.14 8.60
C LEU A 61 -10.96 -12.75 8.84
N LEU A 62 -11.68 -12.57 9.95
CA LEU A 62 -12.49 -11.39 10.23
C LEU A 62 -12.26 -10.80 11.64
N PRO A 63 -11.02 -10.78 12.20
CA PRO A 63 -10.81 -10.31 13.58
C PRO A 63 -11.28 -8.87 13.77
N VAL A 64 -10.87 -7.97 12.86
CA VAL A 64 -11.21 -6.53 12.95
C VAL A 64 -12.72 -6.31 12.82
N LEU A 65 -13.37 -6.98 11.87
CA LEU A 65 -14.82 -6.85 11.65
C LEU A 65 -15.61 -7.36 12.86
N LEU A 66 -15.23 -8.50 13.44
CA LEU A 66 -15.85 -9.03 14.66
C LEU A 66 -15.69 -8.06 15.84
N SER A 67 -14.50 -7.47 16.02
CA SER A 67 -14.28 -6.48 17.06
C SER A 67 -15.15 -5.25 16.87
N ILE A 68 -15.27 -4.73 15.65
CA ILE A 68 -16.19 -3.61 15.33
C ILE A 68 -17.61 -3.96 15.75
N VAL A 69 -18.14 -5.10 15.28
CA VAL A 69 -19.54 -5.48 15.51
C VAL A 69 -19.82 -5.63 17.01
N LEU A 70 -18.91 -6.26 17.77
CA LEU A 70 -19.11 -6.45 19.22
C LEU A 70 -19.05 -5.14 19.99
N VAL A 71 -18.04 -4.29 19.75
CA VAL A 71 -17.92 -3.01 20.45
C VAL A 71 -19.04 -2.07 20.04
N TRP A 72 -19.43 -2.09 18.77
CA TRP A 72 -20.53 -1.27 18.29
C TRP A 72 -21.88 -1.70 18.88
N THR A 73 -22.11 -3.01 19.02
CA THR A 73 -23.28 -3.55 19.74
C THR A 73 -23.26 -3.14 21.21
N LEU A 74 -22.10 -3.21 21.88
CA LEU A 74 -21.95 -2.73 23.24
C LEU A 74 -22.26 -1.23 23.35
N CYS A 75 -21.77 -0.41 22.42
CA CYS A 75 -22.08 1.03 22.38
C CYS A 75 -23.58 1.26 22.20
N ALA A 76 -24.26 0.46 21.39
CA ALA A 76 -25.71 0.53 21.24
C ALA A 76 -26.44 0.18 22.55
N ILE A 77 -26.00 -0.86 23.27
CA ILE A 77 -26.55 -1.23 24.59
C ILE A 77 -26.32 -0.11 25.62
N LEU A 78 -25.11 0.45 25.68
CA LEU A 78 -24.77 1.56 26.59
C LEU A 78 -25.51 2.86 26.26
N THR A 79 -25.82 3.08 24.97
CA THR A 79 -26.64 4.20 24.50
C THR A 79 -28.09 4.02 24.94
N ALA A 80 -28.64 2.81 24.79
CA ALA A 80 -30.00 2.46 25.18
C ALA A 80 -30.22 2.43 26.70
N SER A 81 -29.22 2.04 27.48
CA SER A 81 -29.28 2.05 28.95
C SER A 81 -29.09 3.43 29.58
N GLY A 82 -28.76 4.45 28.78
CA GLY A 82 -28.47 5.81 29.27
C GLY A 82 -27.13 5.95 30.00
N ALA A 83 -26.27 4.92 29.97
CA ALA A 83 -24.98 4.93 30.65
C ALA A 83 -23.96 5.91 30.04
N LEU A 84 -24.09 6.23 28.74
CA LEU A 84 -23.27 7.24 28.06
C LEU A 84 -23.92 8.62 28.16
N GLN A 85 -23.14 9.63 28.58
CA GLN A 85 -23.60 11.04 28.61
C GLN A 85 -24.12 11.50 27.25
N LEU A 86 -25.19 12.31 27.25
CA LEU A 86 -25.74 12.92 26.04
C LEU A 86 -24.65 13.72 25.31
N GLY A 87 -24.52 13.49 24.00
CA GLY A 87 -23.47 14.10 23.17
C GLY A 87 -22.12 13.39 23.20
N SER A 88 -21.96 12.30 23.95
CA SER A 88 -20.71 11.52 23.91
C SER A 88 -20.46 10.97 22.49
N PRO A 89 -19.24 11.12 21.93
CA PRO A 89 -18.88 10.59 20.61
C PRO A 89 -18.97 9.06 20.50
N ALA A 90 -19.10 8.36 21.63
CA ALA A 90 -19.27 6.90 21.70
C ALA A 90 -20.72 6.45 21.47
N ARG A 91 -21.70 7.36 21.50
CA ARG A 91 -23.11 7.00 21.32
C ARG A 91 -23.45 6.71 19.86
N THR A 92 -24.36 5.76 19.65
CA THR A 92 -24.78 5.31 18.32
C THR A 92 -25.98 6.09 17.76
N ASP A 93 -26.70 6.84 18.61
CA ASP A 93 -27.89 7.61 18.23
C ASP A 93 -27.56 8.97 17.60
N ASN A 94 -26.38 9.54 17.86
CA ASN A 94 -25.94 10.84 17.34
C ASN A 94 -26.07 11.00 15.82
N LYS A 95 -25.95 9.90 15.07
CA LYS A 95 -25.91 9.89 13.60
C LYS A 95 -27.08 9.11 12.98
N ILE A 96 -28.10 8.75 13.77
CA ILE A 96 -29.21 7.90 13.30
C ILE A 96 -30.06 8.58 12.22
N ASN A 97 -30.21 9.91 12.27
CA ASN A 97 -30.94 10.67 11.26
C ASN A 97 -30.32 10.51 9.87
N ILE A 98 -28.98 10.41 9.78
CA ILE A 98 -28.27 10.17 8.52
C ILE A 98 -28.71 8.83 7.90
N LEU A 99 -28.91 7.80 8.73
CA LEU A 99 -29.38 6.50 8.27
C LEU A 99 -30.85 6.55 7.82
N LEU A 100 -31.70 7.33 8.49
CA LEU A 100 -33.12 7.45 8.14
C LEU A 100 -33.31 8.25 6.84
N GLU A 101 -32.60 9.36 6.68
CA GLU A 101 -32.73 10.29 5.54
C GLU A 101 -31.98 9.83 4.28
N ALA A 102 -30.95 8.99 4.41
CA ALA A 102 -30.17 8.55 3.25
C ALA A 102 -31.05 7.81 2.22
N PRO A 103 -30.90 8.08 0.91
CA PRO A 103 -31.61 7.31 -0.11
C PRO A 103 -31.15 5.85 -0.12
N TRP A 104 -31.99 4.93 -0.64
CA TRP A 104 -31.60 3.53 -0.79
C TRP A 104 -30.51 3.33 -1.85
N PHE A 105 -30.62 4.07 -2.96
CA PHE A 105 -29.70 4.00 -4.08
C PHE A 105 -29.17 5.40 -4.40
N ARG A 106 -27.85 5.52 -4.55
CA ARG A 106 -27.19 6.72 -5.04
C ARG A 106 -26.04 6.32 -5.94
N PHE A 107 -26.12 6.68 -7.20
CA PHE A 107 -25.01 6.51 -8.12
C PHE A 107 -24.13 7.78 -8.07
N PRO A 108 -22.87 7.70 -7.63
CA PRO A 108 -21.97 8.84 -7.73
C PRO A 108 -21.64 9.08 -9.21
N TYR A 109 -21.73 10.32 -9.68
CA TYR A 109 -21.37 10.69 -11.05
C TYR A 109 -20.04 11.45 -11.05
N PRO A 110 -19.25 11.34 -12.14
CA PRO A 110 -17.98 12.05 -12.25
C PRO A 110 -18.19 13.57 -12.09
N CYS A 111 -17.26 14.23 -11.41
CA CYS A 111 -17.28 15.67 -11.15
C CYS A 111 -18.50 16.19 -10.34
N GLN A 112 -19.20 15.34 -9.58
CA GLN A 112 -20.38 15.77 -8.80
C GLN A 112 -20.08 16.80 -7.70
N TRP A 113 -18.83 16.91 -7.25
CA TRP A 113 -18.38 17.88 -6.24
C TRP A 113 -17.70 19.11 -6.84
N GLY A 114 -17.77 19.29 -8.16
CA GLY A 114 -17.13 20.38 -8.88
C GLY A 114 -16.02 19.91 -9.83
N LEU A 115 -15.52 20.85 -10.63
CA LEU A 115 -14.37 20.61 -11.50
C LEU A 115 -13.07 20.55 -10.66
N PRO A 116 -12.10 19.70 -11.06
CA PRO A 116 -10.83 19.61 -10.35
C PRO A 116 -10.11 20.95 -10.37
N THR A 117 -9.77 21.46 -9.18
CA THR A 117 -8.93 22.65 -9.02
C THR A 117 -7.49 22.20 -8.81
N VAL A 118 -6.55 22.90 -9.44
CA VAL A 118 -5.12 22.56 -9.38
C VAL A 118 -4.40 23.68 -8.65
N SER A 119 -3.78 23.36 -7.52
CA SER A 119 -2.80 24.24 -6.87
C SER A 119 -1.43 23.58 -6.96
N VAL A 120 -0.41 24.39 -7.22
CA VAL A 120 0.97 23.90 -7.39
C VAL A 120 1.43 23.16 -6.12
N ALA A 121 1.14 23.72 -4.94
CA ALA A 121 1.47 23.10 -3.65
C ALA A 121 0.77 21.74 -3.44
N ALA A 122 -0.52 21.62 -3.79
CA ALA A 122 -1.23 20.35 -3.70
C ALA A 122 -0.69 19.30 -4.68
N VAL A 123 -0.29 19.72 -5.89
CA VAL A 123 0.36 18.82 -6.87
C VAL A 123 1.64 18.24 -6.31
N PHE A 124 2.54 19.08 -5.76
CA PHE A 124 3.79 18.59 -5.17
C PHE A 124 3.56 17.72 -3.92
N GLY A 125 2.60 18.07 -3.07
CA GLY A 125 2.21 17.23 -1.93
C GLY A 125 1.69 15.86 -2.35
N MET A 126 0.80 15.83 -3.35
CA MET A 126 0.26 14.58 -3.89
C MET A 126 1.32 13.77 -4.62
N LEU A 127 2.22 14.40 -5.39
CA LEU A 127 3.34 13.70 -6.04
C LEU A 127 4.23 13.00 -5.03
N ALA A 128 4.51 13.64 -3.89
CA ALA A 128 5.29 13.05 -2.83
C ALA A 128 4.60 11.82 -2.21
N GLY A 129 3.28 11.89 -1.99
CA GLY A 129 2.49 10.76 -1.51
C GLY A 129 2.41 9.61 -2.51
N VAL A 130 2.18 9.90 -3.79
CA VAL A 130 2.10 8.91 -4.87
C VAL A 130 3.45 8.23 -5.10
N LEU A 131 4.57 8.96 -5.02
CA LEU A 131 5.91 8.36 -5.11
C LEU A 131 6.18 7.39 -3.96
N ALA A 132 5.83 7.78 -2.73
CA ALA A 132 5.96 6.91 -1.57
C ALA A 132 5.08 5.66 -1.71
N SER A 133 3.84 5.83 -2.16
CA SER A 133 2.91 4.73 -2.44
C SER A 133 3.42 3.80 -3.55
N ALA A 134 4.00 4.34 -4.63
CA ALA A 134 4.58 3.50 -5.68
C ALA A 134 5.73 2.63 -5.16
N ILE A 135 6.60 3.16 -4.29
CA ILE A 135 7.69 2.39 -3.66
C ILE A 135 7.11 1.29 -2.75
N GLU A 136 6.07 1.60 -1.98
CA GLU A 136 5.37 0.63 -1.14
C GLU A 136 4.70 -0.48 -1.98
N SER A 137 4.00 -0.13 -3.06
CA SER A 137 3.36 -1.07 -3.98
C SER A 137 4.35 -2.06 -4.61
N ILE A 138 5.58 -1.64 -4.91
CA ILE A 138 6.61 -2.55 -5.39
C ILE A 138 6.87 -3.65 -4.36
N GLY A 139 7.06 -3.28 -3.09
CA GLY A 139 7.25 -4.24 -1.99
C GLY A 139 6.06 -5.17 -1.83
N ASP A 140 4.85 -4.62 -1.94
CA ASP A 140 3.59 -5.37 -1.91
C ASP A 140 3.50 -6.39 -3.05
N TYR A 141 3.93 -6.06 -4.27
CA TYR A 141 3.91 -7.03 -5.39
C TYR A 141 4.81 -8.23 -5.12
N TYR A 142 6.01 -8.01 -4.57
CA TYR A 142 6.91 -9.10 -4.17
C TYR A 142 6.33 -9.92 -3.01
N ALA A 143 5.76 -9.26 -2.00
CA ALA A 143 5.13 -9.95 -0.87
C ALA A 143 3.91 -10.78 -1.30
N CYS A 144 3.08 -10.23 -2.19
CA CYS A 144 1.92 -10.90 -2.76
C CYS A 144 2.34 -12.12 -3.60
N ALA A 145 3.34 -11.97 -4.47
CA ALA A 145 3.85 -13.09 -5.27
C ALA A 145 4.33 -14.23 -4.37
N ARG A 146 5.13 -13.90 -3.35
CA ARG A 146 5.65 -14.87 -2.36
C ARG A 146 4.51 -15.59 -1.62
N LEU A 147 3.53 -14.86 -1.09
CA LEU A 147 2.43 -15.47 -0.33
C LEU A 147 1.43 -16.24 -1.19
N ALA A 148 1.29 -15.86 -2.46
CA ALA A 148 0.48 -16.58 -3.44
C ALA A 148 1.19 -17.81 -4.03
N GLY A 149 2.47 -18.02 -3.73
CA GLY A 149 3.28 -19.09 -4.35
C GLY A 149 3.60 -18.82 -5.83
N ALA A 150 3.56 -17.56 -6.25
CA ALA A 150 3.93 -17.13 -7.59
C ALA A 150 5.39 -16.67 -7.63
N ARG A 151 6.00 -16.78 -8.81
CA ARG A 151 7.37 -16.31 -9.07
C ARG A 151 7.46 -14.78 -8.94
N PRO A 152 8.65 -14.23 -8.66
CA PRO A 152 8.86 -12.78 -8.58
C PRO A 152 8.30 -12.04 -9.80
N PRO A 153 7.62 -10.89 -9.60
CA PRO A 153 6.98 -10.17 -10.70
C PRO A 153 8.03 -9.61 -11.67
N PRO A 154 7.89 -9.84 -12.98
CA PRO A 154 8.76 -9.24 -13.97
C PRO A 154 8.50 -7.73 -14.09
N VAL A 155 9.49 -6.98 -14.58
CA VAL A 155 9.45 -5.50 -14.66
C VAL A 155 8.20 -4.98 -15.39
N HIS A 156 7.78 -5.64 -16.49
CA HIS A 156 6.59 -5.22 -17.23
C HIS A 156 5.28 -5.35 -16.43
N ALA A 157 5.20 -6.34 -15.54
CA ALA A 157 4.03 -6.55 -14.68
C ALA A 157 3.99 -5.51 -13.56
N MET A 158 5.15 -5.17 -13.00
CA MET A 158 5.30 -4.09 -12.00
C MET A 158 4.95 -2.73 -12.59
N ASN A 159 5.50 -2.38 -13.76
CA ASN A 159 5.17 -1.14 -14.47
C ASN A 159 3.67 -1.04 -14.76
N ARG A 160 3.04 -2.15 -15.13
CA ARG A 160 1.59 -2.21 -15.35
C ARG A 160 0.80 -2.02 -14.06
N GLY A 161 1.23 -2.63 -12.96
CA GLY A 161 0.63 -2.43 -11.64
C GLY A 161 0.58 -0.95 -11.27
N ILE A 162 1.74 -0.28 -11.31
CA ILE A 162 1.87 1.16 -10.99
C ILE A 162 1.02 2.02 -11.94
N ALA A 163 0.99 1.70 -13.23
CA ALA A 163 0.15 2.42 -14.19
C ALA A 163 -1.35 2.30 -13.88
N ILE A 164 -1.82 1.12 -13.47
CA ILE A 164 -3.22 0.90 -13.09
C ILE A 164 -3.56 1.57 -11.76
N GLU A 165 -2.63 1.61 -10.81
CA GLU A 165 -2.79 2.39 -9.56
C GLU A 165 -2.91 3.90 -9.86
N GLY A 166 -2.07 4.44 -10.74
CA GLY A 166 -2.18 5.83 -11.18
C GLY A 166 -3.49 6.13 -11.90
N LEU A 167 -3.95 5.24 -12.77
CA LEU A 167 -5.27 5.35 -13.40
C LEU A 167 -6.40 5.30 -12.35
N GLY A 168 -6.26 4.44 -11.35
CA GLY A 168 -7.16 4.36 -10.20
C GLY A 168 -7.23 5.68 -9.44
N CYS A 169 -6.10 6.33 -9.19
CA CYS A 169 -6.03 7.65 -8.56
C CYS A 169 -6.76 8.72 -9.39
N ILE A 170 -6.61 8.71 -10.72
CA ILE A 170 -7.31 9.64 -11.61
C ILE A 170 -8.83 9.41 -11.54
N LEU A 171 -9.27 8.16 -11.64
CA LEU A 171 -10.69 7.80 -11.55
C LEU A 171 -11.27 8.17 -10.18
N ALA A 172 -10.53 7.89 -9.10
CA ALA A 172 -10.88 8.24 -7.73
C ALA A 172 -11.03 9.77 -7.55
N GLY A 173 -10.13 10.57 -8.13
CA GLY A 173 -10.23 12.03 -8.15
C GLY A 173 -11.43 12.55 -8.92
N ILE A 174 -11.71 12.00 -10.11
CA ILE A 174 -12.88 12.36 -10.93
C ILE A 174 -14.19 12.02 -10.21
N TRP A 175 -14.24 10.85 -9.55
CA TRP A 175 -15.35 10.40 -8.71
C TRP A 175 -15.27 10.94 -7.28
N GLY A 176 -14.46 11.98 -7.04
CA GLY A 176 -14.38 12.76 -5.80
C GLY A 176 -14.26 11.95 -4.51
N SER A 177 -13.54 10.82 -4.55
CA SER A 177 -13.24 10.05 -3.33
C SER A 177 -12.35 10.82 -2.36
N GLY A 178 -11.64 11.85 -2.86
CA GLY A 178 -10.71 12.68 -2.08
C GLY A 178 -9.43 11.94 -1.63
N ASN A 179 -9.19 10.72 -2.13
CA ASN A 179 -8.09 9.87 -1.70
C ASN A 179 -7.34 9.25 -2.89
N GLY A 180 -6.05 8.95 -2.70
CA GLY A 180 -5.25 8.14 -3.62
C GLY A 180 -5.53 6.65 -3.46
N THR A 181 -5.39 5.88 -4.54
CA THR A 181 -5.49 4.42 -4.53
C THR A 181 -4.12 3.78 -4.54
N THR A 182 -3.93 2.71 -3.75
CA THR A 182 -2.67 1.97 -3.64
C THR A 182 -2.96 0.48 -3.42
N SER A 183 -1.92 -0.35 -3.46
CA SER A 183 -1.97 -1.74 -3.01
C SER A 183 -2.20 -1.84 -1.50
N TYR A 184 -2.95 -2.86 -1.07
CA TYR A 184 -3.33 -3.09 0.34
C TYR A 184 -2.58 -4.29 0.91
N SER A 185 -1.59 -4.03 1.79
CA SER A 185 -0.79 -5.08 2.44
C SER A 185 -1.64 -6.00 3.33
N GLU A 186 -2.79 -5.56 3.84
CA GLU A 186 -3.70 -6.41 4.61
C GLU A 186 -4.31 -7.52 3.76
N ASN A 187 -4.66 -7.22 2.50
CA ASN A 187 -5.16 -8.22 1.56
C ASN A 187 -4.09 -9.26 1.25
N ILE A 188 -2.83 -8.83 1.16
CA ILE A 188 -1.66 -9.70 1.00
C ILE A 188 -1.51 -10.61 2.23
N GLY A 189 -1.64 -10.07 3.44
CA GLY A 189 -1.68 -10.85 4.68
C GLY A 189 -2.80 -11.90 4.69
N ALA A 190 -3.99 -11.54 4.19
CA ALA A 190 -5.11 -12.48 4.07
C ALA A 190 -4.82 -13.64 3.11
N ILE A 191 -4.07 -13.43 2.02
CA ILE A 191 -3.59 -14.52 1.14
C ILE A 191 -2.68 -15.47 1.94
N GLY A 192 -1.77 -14.93 2.75
CA GLY A 192 -0.87 -15.72 3.59
C GLY A 192 -1.59 -16.65 4.57
N VAL A 193 -2.75 -16.22 5.07
CA VAL A 193 -3.64 -17.00 5.95
C VAL A 193 -4.50 -17.99 5.17
N THR A 194 -5.29 -17.47 4.22
CA THR A 194 -6.31 -18.25 3.49
C THR A 194 -5.71 -19.27 2.55
N LYS A 195 -4.46 -19.04 2.13
CA LYS A 195 -3.79 -19.77 1.04
C LYS A 195 -4.56 -19.68 -0.27
N VAL A 196 -5.35 -18.62 -0.46
CA VAL A 196 -6.12 -18.38 -1.70
C VAL A 196 -5.56 -17.17 -2.43
N GLY A 197 -4.69 -17.41 -3.41
CA GLY A 197 -4.14 -16.38 -4.31
C GLY A 197 -4.93 -16.16 -5.61
N SER A 198 -6.21 -16.53 -5.65
CA SER A 198 -7.01 -16.53 -6.89
C SER A 198 -7.51 -15.13 -7.27
N ARG A 199 -7.24 -14.71 -8.51
CA ARG A 199 -7.72 -13.44 -9.09
C ARG A 199 -9.25 -13.30 -9.08
N ARG A 200 -9.97 -14.42 -9.21
CA ARG A 200 -11.44 -14.44 -9.23
C ARG A 200 -12.04 -13.96 -7.92
N VAL A 201 -11.36 -14.22 -6.80
CA VAL A 201 -11.79 -13.76 -5.47
C VAL A 201 -11.74 -12.23 -5.40
N ILE A 202 -10.65 -11.63 -5.89
CA ILE A 202 -10.50 -10.17 -5.94
C ILE A 202 -11.51 -9.53 -6.90
N GLN A 203 -11.76 -10.15 -8.07
CA GLN A 203 -12.78 -9.67 -9.01
C GLN A 203 -14.19 -9.69 -8.41
N ALA A 204 -14.55 -10.77 -7.72
CA ALA A 204 -15.83 -10.88 -7.03
C ALA A 204 -15.96 -9.86 -5.88
N ALA A 205 -14.89 -9.65 -5.12
CA ALA A 205 -14.83 -8.62 -4.08
C ALA A 205 -15.00 -7.20 -4.67
N ALA A 206 -14.31 -6.89 -5.77
CA ALA A 206 -14.45 -5.60 -6.46
C ALA A 206 -15.88 -5.37 -6.95
N LEU A 207 -16.52 -6.38 -7.56
CA LEU A 207 -17.92 -6.28 -7.98
C LEU A 207 -18.87 -6.04 -6.79
N MET A 208 -18.63 -6.74 -5.68
CA MET A 208 -19.41 -6.55 -4.45
C MET A 208 -19.23 -5.14 -3.87
N MET A 209 -18.00 -4.61 -3.85
CA MET A 209 -17.72 -3.25 -3.39
C MET A 209 -18.39 -2.20 -4.30
N MET A 210 -18.42 -2.42 -5.62
CA MET A 210 -19.16 -1.54 -6.54
C MET A 210 -20.66 -1.53 -6.23
N VAL A 211 -21.27 -2.70 -5.99
CA VAL A 211 -22.68 -2.79 -5.62
C VAL A 211 -22.95 -2.07 -4.29
N PHE A 212 -22.11 -2.30 -3.27
CA PHE A 212 -22.24 -1.64 -1.97
C PHE A 212 -22.00 -0.12 -2.04
N GLY A 213 -21.16 0.34 -2.97
CA GLY A 213 -20.96 1.78 -3.22
C GLY A 213 -22.20 2.49 -3.74
N VAL A 214 -23.10 1.78 -4.45
CA VAL A 214 -24.38 2.33 -4.93
C VAL A 214 -25.47 2.29 -3.86
N LEU A 215 -25.34 1.39 -2.88
CA LEU A 215 -26.27 1.26 -1.75
C LEU A 215 -25.96 2.30 -0.66
N SER A 216 -26.50 3.51 -0.80
CA SER A 216 -26.22 4.62 0.11
C SER A 216 -26.63 4.37 1.56
N LYS A 217 -27.63 3.51 1.83
CA LYS A 217 -27.96 3.07 3.20
C LYS A 217 -26.83 2.28 3.84
N PHE A 218 -26.10 1.48 3.05
CA PHE A 218 -24.93 0.75 3.53
C PHE A 218 -23.83 1.74 3.95
N GLY A 219 -23.55 2.75 3.12
CA GLY A 219 -22.63 3.84 3.50
C GLY A 219 -23.07 4.61 4.75
N ALA A 220 -24.36 4.96 4.85
CA ALA A 220 -24.92 5.63 6.01
C ALA A 220 -24.80 4.80 7.29
N LEU A 221 -24.91 3.47 7.19
CA LEU A 221 -24.70 2.55 8.30
C LEU A 221 -23.26 2.64 8.84
N PHE A 222 -22.23 2.67 7.97
CA PHE A 222 -20.84 2.84 8.43
C PHE A 222 -20.59 4.19 9.12
N ILE A 223 -21.28 5.25 8.70
CA ILE A 223 -21.17 6.58 9.33
C ILE A 223 -21.64 6.55 10.79
N THR A 224 -22.58 5.65 11.14
CA THR A 224 -23.06 5.50 12.52
C THR A 224 -22.10 4.78 13.45
N ILE A 225 -21.00 4.21 12.93
CA ILE A 225 -19.96 3.61 13.77
C ILE A 225 -19.30 4.74 14.60
N PRO A 226 -19.29 4.62 15.94
CA PRO A 226 -18.65 5.60 16.79
C PRO A 226 -17.16 5.78 16.46
N GLU A 227 -16.72 7.02 16.44
CA GLU A 227 -15.35 7.40 16.10
C GLU A 227 -14.28 6.81 17.03
N PRO A 228 -14.52 6.63 18.35
CA PRO A 228 -13.58 5.92 19.22
C PRO A 228 -13.26 4.49 18.76
N ILE A 229 -14.25 3.78 18.19
CA ILE A 229 -14.03 2.43 17.63
C ILE A 229 -13.07 2.51 16.45
N ILE A 230 -13.31 3.46 15.54
CA ILE A 230 -12.45 3.70 14.36
C ILE A 230 -11.03 4.07 14.80
N GLY A 231 -10.89 4.93 15.81
CA GLY A 231 -9.60 5.29 16.39
C GLY A 231 -8.84 4.09 16.96
N GLY A 232 -9.51 3.23 17.72
CA GLY A 232 -8.91 2.00 18.25
C GLY A 232 -8.42 1.04 17.15
N ILE A 233 -9.18 0.93 16.06
CA ILE A 233 -8.79 0.13 14.89
C ILE A 233 -7.58 0.74 14.18
N PHE A 234 -7.58 2.06 13.98
CA PHE A 234 -6.46 2.77 13.38
C PHE A 234 -5.18 2.60 14.17
N CYS A 235 -5.23 2.57 15.52
CA CYS A 235 -4.05 2.25 16.33
C CYS A 235 -3.43 0.88 15.97
N VAL A 236 -4.26 -0.15 15.77
CA VAL A 236 -3.77 -1.49 15.41
C VAL A 236 -3.34 -1.56 13.95
N LEU A 237 -4.18 -1.09 13.03
CA LEU A 237 -3.91 -1.14 11.59
C LEU A 237 -2.66 -0.35 11.21
N PHE A 238 -2.52 0.89 11.68
CA PHE A 238 -1.34 1.70 11.37
C PHE A 238 -0.07 1.12 11.99
N GLY A 239 -0.17 0.50 13.18
CA GLY A 239 0.94 -0.25 13.78
C GLY A 239 1.36 -1.45 12.94
N MET A 240 0.39 -2.23 12.45
CA MET A 240 0.64 -3.37 11.56
C MET A 240 1.25 -2.93 10.22
N ILE A 241 0.72 -1.89 9.58
CA ILE A 241 1.28 -1.33 8.34
C ILE A 241 2.74 -0.89 8.55
N ALA A 242 3.02 -0.21 9.67
CA ALA A 242 4.39 0.18 10.02
C ALA A 242 5.31 -1.04 10.19
N ALA A 243 4.85 -2.08 10.90
CA ALA A 243 5.60 -3.32 11.10
C ALA A 243 5.85 -4.08 9.79
N THR A 244 4.87 -4.16 8.89
CA THR A 244 5.04 -4.77 7.57
C THR A 244 6.06 -4.02 6.73
N GLY A 245 6.10 -2.68 6.80
CA GLY A 245 7.15 -1.88 6.16
C GLY A 245 8.55 -2.19 6.72
N LEU A 246 8.67 -2.35 8.04
CA LEU A 246 9.95 -2.74 8.67
C LEU A 246 10.36 -4.18 8.32
N ALA A 247 9.41 -5.08 8.10
CA ALA A 247 9.70 -6.46 7.69
C ALA A 247 10.43 -6.53 6.33
N ASN A 248 10.27 -5.54 5.46
CA ASN A 248 11.03 -5.46 4.21
C ASN A 248 12.53 -5.18 4.42
N LEU A 249 12.93 -4.71 5.61
CA LEU A 249 14.33 -4.49 5.97
C LEU A 249 15.05 -5.79 6.37
N GLN A 250 14.39 -6.95 6.28
CA GLN A 250 14.95 -8.26 6.63
C GLN A 250 16.24 -8.62 5.90
N PHE A 251 16.53 -7.98 4.76
CA PHE A 251 17.73 -8.24 3.96
C PHE A 251 18.93 -7.37 4.37
N ILE A 252 18.70 -6.29 5.10
CA ILE A 252 19.73 -5.31 5.53
C ILE A 252 20.40 -5.83 6.80
N ASP A 253 21.70 -5.54 6.96
CA ASP A 253 22.38 -5.82 8.23
C ASP A 253 22.02 -4.77 9.29
N LEU A 254 21.11 -5.14 10.20
CA LEU A 254 20.68 -4.31 11.33
C LEU A 254 21.66 -4.32 12.51
N ASN A 255 22.81 -5.02 12.42
CA ASN A 255 23.88 -4.90 13.40
C ASN A 255 24.85 -3.76 13.08
N SER A 256 24.86 -3.27 11.84
CA SER A 256 25.69 -2.14 11.44
C SER A 256 25.16 -0.84 12.02
N SER A 257 26.00 -0.14 12.80
CA SER A 257 25.67 1.16 13.41
C SER A 257 25.29 2.22 12.36
N ARG A 258 25.88 2.14 11.17
CA ARG A 258 25.55 2.93 9.99
C ARG A 258 24.07 2.78 9.62
N ASN A 259 23.63 1.55 9.39
CA ASN A 259 22.28 1.25 8.96
C ASN A 259 21.25 1.61 10.03
N LEU A 260 21.58 1.35 11.30
CA LEU A 260 20.73 1.74 12.43
C LEU A 260 20.57 3.27 12.51
N LEU A 261 21.64 4.04 12.28
CA LEU A 261 21.57 5.50 12.25
C LEU A 261 20.72 5.99 11.07
N VAL A 262 21.00 5.51 9.85
CA VAL A 262 20.25 5.88 8.64
C VAL A 262 18.77 5.61 8.83
N LEU A 263 18.42 4.41 9.30
CA LEU A 263 17.05 4.02 9.55
C LEU A 263 16.43 4.87 10.66
N GLY A 264 16.96 4.78 11.88
CA GLY A 264 16.37 5.38 13.08
C GLY A 264 16.22 6.89 12.98
N PHE A 265 17.26 7.59 12.50
CA PHE A 265 17.21 9.04 12.32
C PHE A 265 16.16 9.43 11.27
N SER A 266 16.13 8.76 10.11
CA SER A 266 15.18 9.09 9.05
C SER A 266 13.73 8.86 9.47
N ILE A 267 13.45 7.79 10.24
CA ILE A 267 12.11 7.57 10.82
C ILE A 267 11.77 8.69 11.81
N PHE A 268 12.59 8.87 12.84
CA PHE A 268 12.22 9.71 13.98
C PHE A 268 12.24 11.20 13.64
N PHE A 269 13.28 11.68 12.96
CA PHE A 269 13.39 13.08 12.58
C PHE A 269 12.28 13.50 11.61
N SER A 270 11.82 12.60 10.72
CA SER A 270 10.69 12.91 9.82
C SER A 270 9.41 13.23 10.59
N LEU A 271 9.12 12.51 11.68
CA LEU A 271 7.96 12.75 12.54
C LEU A 271 8.11 14.08 13.27
N VAL A 272 9.30 14.36 13.83
CA VAL A 272 9.61 15.61 14.53
C VAL A 272 9.46 16.81 13.60
N LEU A 273 10.12 16.79 12.45
CA LEU A 273 10.09 17.88 11.48
C LEU A 273 8.68 18.11 10.97
N SER A 274 7.97 17.07 10.57
CA SER A 274 6.62 17.20 10.01
C SER A 274 5.62 17.72 11.03
N GLN A 275 5.73 17.30 12.29
CA GLN A 275 4.90 17.81 13.38
C GLN A 275 5.20 19.28 13.67
N TRP A 276 6.47 19.67 13.73
CA TRP A 276 6.88 21.05 13.94
C TRP A 276 6.40 21.97 12.81
N MET A 277 6.54 21.53 11.55
CA MET A 277 6.07 22.26 10.37
C MET A 277 4.55 22.48 10.38
N LYS A 278 3.78 21.46 10.78
CA LYS A 278 2.31 21.59 10.92
C LYS A 278 1.92 22.57 12.02
N ALA A 279 2.69 22.66 13.09
CA ALA A 279 2.47 23.60 14.18
C ALA A 279 2.88 25.05 13.82
N HIS A 280 3.80 25.23 12.87
CA HIS A 280 4.33 26.54 12.47
C HIS A 280 4.21 26.78 10.95
N PRO A 281 3.00 26.92 10.40
CA PRO A 281 2.78 27.06 8.96
C PRO A 281 3.35 28.35 8.32
N GLY A 282 3.80 29.31 9.13
CA GLY A 282 4.47 30.55 8.69
C GLY A 282 5.97 30.59 8.97
N ALA A 283 6.60 29.46 9.30
CA ALA A 283 8.02 29.42 9.63
C ALA A 283 8.95 29.68 8.44
N ILE A 284 8.47 29.44 7.21
CA ILE A 284 9.21 29.68 5.98
C ILE A 284 8.69 30.97 5.36
N ASP A 285 9.54 31.99 5.31
CA ASP A 285 9.26 33.26 4.66
C ASP A 285 10.39 33.57 3.68
N SER A 286 10.26 33.05 2.46
CA SER A 286 11.21 33.30 1.36
C SER A 286 10.81 34.52 0.51
N GLY A 287 9.70 35.19 0.85
CA GLY A 287 9.08 36.23 0.04
C GLY A 287 8.23 35.73 -1.14
N SER A 288 8.16 34.41 -1.37
CA SER A 288 7.31 33.79 -2.40
C SER A 288 6.29 32.84 -1.78
N GLN A 289 5.03 33.26 -1.75
CA GLN A 289 3.92 32.48 -1.17
C GLN A 289 3.81 31.07 -1.77
N ILE A 290 4.04 30.92 -3.09
CA ILE A 290 3.95 29.62 -3.76
C ILE A 290 5.09 28.70 -3.31
N PHE A 291 6.30 29.24 -3.22
CA PHE A 291 7.46 28.46 -2.79
C PHE A 291 7.31 28.02 -1.33
N ASP A 292 6.93 28.95 -0.45
CA ASP A 292 6.73 28.68 0.98
C ASP A 292 5.67 27.59 1.19
N GLN A 293 4.59 27.63 0.41
CA GLN A 293 3.56 26.58 0.43
C GLN A 293 4.09 25.23 -0.05
N ILE A 294 4.85 25.17 -1.14
CA ILE A 294 5.42 23.90 -1.65
C ILE A 294 6.34 23.29 -0.59
N VAL A 295 7.27 24.08 -0.05
CA VAL A 295 8.23 23.59 0.94
C VAL A 295 7.50 23.16 2.22
N THR A 296 6.53 23.93 2.68
CA THR A 296 5.72 23.60 3.85
C THR A 296 4.97 22.28 3.67
N VAL A 297 4.33 22.06 2.52
CA VAL A 297 3.62 20.81 2.21
C VAL A 297 4.57 19.61 2.14
N LEU A 298 5.72 19.77 1.47
CA LEU A 298 6.71 18.70 1.37
C LEU A 298 7.33 18.34 2.73
N MET A 299 7.73 19.34 3.51
CA MET A 299 8.34 19.13 4.84
C MET A 299 7.34 18.64 5.89
N SER A 300 6.05 18.95 5.74
CA SER A 300 4.99 18.41 6.62
C SER A 300 4.54 16.98 6.24
N THR A 301 5.04 16.45 5.12
CA THR A 301 4.74 15.09 4.64
C THR A 301 5.78 14.11 5.16
N ASN A 302 5.43 13.38 6.24
CA ASN A 302 6.30 12.40 6.90
C ASN A 302 6.98 11.40 5.95
N MET A 303 6.23 10.88 4.97
CA MET A 303 6.76 9.86 4.05
C MET A 303 7.84 10.42 3.13
N PHE A 304 7.65 11.66 2.67
CA PHE A 304 8.60 12.35 1.81
C PHE A 304 9.88 12.68 2.55
N THR A 305 9.77 13.31 3.72
CA THR A 305 10.93 13.70 4.53
C THR A 305 11.73 12.48 4.98
N ALA A 306 11.07 11.41 5.43
CA ALA A 306 11.75 10.15 5.77
C ALA A 306 12.47 9.53 4.57
N GLY A 307 11.83 9.50 3.40
CA GLY A 307 12.40 8.91 2.18
C GLY A 307 13.61 9.70 1.67
N VAL A 308 13.50 11.03 1.61
CA VAL A 308 14.59 11.92 1.19
C VAL A 308 15.77 11.84 2.16
N LEU A 309 15.52 11.87 3.46
CA LEU A 309 16.59 11.77 4.47
C LEU A 309 17.24 10.38 4.44
N GLY A 310 16.46 9.31 4.35
CA GLY A 310 16.98 7.95 4.25
C GLY A 310 17.85 7.78 3.01
N PHE A 311 17.38 8.25 1.86
CA PHE A 311 18.14 8.23 0.61
C PHE A 311 19.43 9.06 0.72
N PHE A 312 19.33 10.28 1.25
CA PHE A 312 20.48 11.16 1.40
C PHE A 312 21.54 10.56 2.32
N LEU A 313 21.15 10.06 3.49
CA LEU A 313 22.07 9.46 4.45
C LEU A 313 22.64 8.12 3.95
N ASP A 314 21.85 7.30 3.27
CA ASP A 314 22.35 6.05 2.69
C ASP A 314 23.39 6.29 1.59
N ASN A 315 23.26 7.35 0.80
CA ASN A 315 24.23 7.67 -0.26
C ASN A 315 25.47 8.41 0.26
N THR A 316 25.34 9.21 1.32
CA THR A 316 26.45 10.02 1.84
C THR A 316 27.30 9.27 2.86
N ILE A 317 26.72 8.39 3.67
CA ILE A 317 27.45 7.62 4.67
C ILE A 317 28.05 6.37 3.99
N PRO A 318 29.39 6.18 4.04
CA PRO A 318 30.04 5.03 3.41
C PRO A 318 29.52 3.71 3.99
N GLY A 319 29.36 2.71 3.13
CA GLY A 319 28.88 1.38 3.50
C GLY A 319 29.04 0.40 2.34
N THR A 320 29.07 -0.90 2.64
CA THR A 320 29.22 -1.97 1.65
C THR A 320 27.87 -2.43 1.09
N ASP A 321 27.87 -3.03 -0.09
CA ASP A 321 26.66 -3.59 -0.72
C ASP A 321 26.05 -4.75 0.09
N GLU A 322 26.88 -5.48 0.84
CA GLU A 322 26.46 -6.53 1.76
C GLU A 322 25.75 -5.96 2.98
N GLU A 323 26.30 -4.91 3.61
CA GLU A 323 25.64 -4.21 4.72
C GLU A 323 24.30 -3.62 4.29
N ARG A 324 24.22 -3.06 3.07
CA ARG A 324 22.97 -2.56 2.48
C ARG A 324 21.97 -3.66 2.12
N GLY A 325 22.36 -4.94 2.20
CA GLY A 325 21.49 -6.08 1.91
C GLY A 325 21.25 -6.31 0.41
N LEU A 326 21.98 -5.63 -0.48
CA LEU A 326 21.80 -5.75 -1.93
C LEU A 326 22.18 -7.13 -2.42
N THR A 327 23.27 -7.70 -1.88
CA THR A 327 23.72 -9.05 -2.24
C THR A 327 22.70 -10.10 -1.83
N LYS A 328 22.16 -10.03 -0.61
CA LYS A 328 21.12 -10.95 -0.11
C LYS A 328 19.80 -10.81 -0.87
N TRP A 329 19.43 -9.59 -1.26
CA TRP A 329 18.23 -9.34 -2.05
C TRP A 329 18.37 -9.86 -3.49
N LEU A 330 19.53 -9.65 -4.13
CA LEU A 330 19.84 -10.16 -5.47
C LEU A 330 20.04 -11.68 -5.48
N ALA A 331 20.64 -12.24 -4.43
CA ALA A 331 20.84 -13.68 -4.22
C ALA A 331 19.59 -14.38 -3.70
N HIS A 332 18.43 -13.70 -3.70
CA HIS A 332 17.12 -14.30 -3.49
C HIS A 332 16.36 -14.57 -4.81
N PRO A 333 16.92 -15.22 -5.84
CA PRO A 333 16.09 -15.97 -6.76
C PRO A 333 15.60 -17.23 -6.02
N ASP A 334 14.33 -17.56 -6.24
CA ASP A 334 13.56 -18.69 -5.68
C ASP A 334 14.40 -19.95 -5.38
N PRO A 335 14.28 -20.59 -4.18
CA PRO A 335 14.96 -21.86 -3.86
C PRO A 335 14.55 -23.05 -4.76
N ASN A 336 13.61 -22.86 -5.70
CA ASN A 336 13.25 -23.84 -6.72
C ASN A 336 14.06 -23.74 -8.04
N ILE A 337 15.03 -22.83 -8.13
CA ILE A 337 15.77 -22.54 -9.38
C ILE A 337 16.91 -23.53 -9.70
N GLU A 338 17.22 -24.48 -8.81
CA GLU A 338 18.36 -25.37 -9.07
C GLU A 338 18.12 -26.49 -10.09
N ASN A 339 16.91 -26.75 -10.61
CA ASN A 339 16.71 -27.96 -11.45
C ASN A 339 15.58 -27.93 -12.52
N SER A 340 15.25 -26.82 -13.18
CA SER A 340 14.26 -26.89 -14.27
C SER A 340 14.55 -25.98 -15.48
N ASN A 341 14.22 -26.48 -16.69
CA ASN A 341 14.52 -25.88 -17.99
C ASN A 341 14.11 -24.40 -18.06
N GLU A 342 15.09 -23.50 -18.25
CA GLU A 342 14.91 -22.03 -18.25
C GLU A 342 13.79 -21.53 -19.19
N GLU A 343 13.50 -22.26 -20.27
CA GLU A 343 12.55 -21.85 -21.30
C GLU A 343 11.09 -22.09 -20.87
N SER A 344 10.77 -23.28 -20.36
CA SER A 344 9.45 -23.59 -19.79
C SER A 344 9.14 -22.73 -18.56
N GLU A 345 10.17 -22.36 -17.81
CA GLU A 345 10.12 -21.48 -16.65
C GLU A 345 9.77 -20.02 -16.98
N ARG A 346 10.39 -19.47 -18.04
CA ARG A 346 10.04 -18.13 -18.55
C ARG A 346 8.60 -18.11 -19.06
N GLU A 347 8.18 -19.15 -19.76
CA GLU A 347 6.79 -19.29 -20.24
C GLU A 347 5.78 -19.35 -19.09
N LEU A 348 6.06 -20.12 -18.02
CA LEU A 348 5.16 -20.22 -16.86
C LEU A 348 5.06 -18.90 -16.07
N THR A 349 6.19 -18.19 -15.93
CA THR A 349 6.24 -16.86 -15.31
C THR A 349 5.43 -15.86 -16.14
N GLN A 350 5.57 -15.88 -17.46
CA GLN A 350 4.85 -14.99 -18.36
C GLN A 350 3.34 -15.30 -18.37
N CYS A 351 2.95 -16.58 -18.42
CA CYS A 351 1.55 -17.02 -18.29
C CYS A 351 0.91 -16.55 -16.99
N THR A 352 1.66 -16.55 -15.88
CA THR A 352 1.14 -16.10 -14.59
C THR A 352 0.81 -14.61 -14.61
N TYR A 353 1.64 -13.76 -15.23
CA TYR A 353 1.43 -12.31 -15.28
C TYR A 353 0.71 -11.81 -16.55
N ASP A 354 0.17 -12.71 -17.36
CA ASP A 354 -0.61 -12.35 -18.53
C ASP A 354 -1.97 -11.74 -18.15
N ILE A 355 -2.45 -10.83 -18.99
CA ILE A 355 -3.77 -10.19 -18.89
C ILE A 355 -4.84 -11.19 -19.33
N PRO A 356 -5.85 -11.49 -18.52
CA PRO A 356 -6.90 -12.43 -18.91
C PRO A 356 -7.59 -11.96 -20.20
N VAL A 357 -7.88 -12.90 -21.11
CA VAL A 357 -8.62 -12.71 -22.37
C VAL A 357 -7.88 -11.90 -23.46
N ILE A 358 -7.14 -10.85 -23.09
CA ILE A 358 -6.60 -9.87 -24.06
C ILE A 358 -5.18 -10.24 -24.52
N THR A 359 -4.41 -10.97 -23.72
CA THR A 359 -3.01 -11.29 -24.02
C THR A 359 -2.78 -11.94 -25.38
N PRO A 360 -3.58 -12.93 -25.85
CA PRO A 360 -3.37 -13.53 -27.17
C PRO A 360 -3.48 -12.52 -28.31
N TRP A 361 -4.45 -11.60 -28.22
CA TRP A 361 -4.59 -10.50 -29.18
C TRP A 361 -3.43 -9.51 -29.09
N LEU A 362 -2.98 -9.19 -27.87
CA LEU A 362 -1.90 -8.25 -27.63
C LEU A 362 -0.54 -8.77 -28.15
N LYS A 363 -0.27 -10.08 -27.99
CA LYS A 363 0.92 -10.74 -28.53
C LYS A 363 0.95 -10.73 -30.07
N SER A 364 -0.20 -10.60 -30.73
CA SER A 364 -0.30 -10.44 -32.21
C SER A 364 0.08 -9.03 -32.69
N GLN A 365 0.00 -8.02 -31.82
CA GLN A 365 0.22 -6.63 -32.20
C GLN A 365 1.69 -6.22 -32.09
N LYS A 366 2.29 -5.75 -33.19
CA LYS A 366 3.70 -5.34 -33.24
C LYS A 366 4.03 -4.11 -32.38
N TRP A 367 3.05 -3.24 -32.14
CA TRP A 367 3.23 -2.06 -31.28
C TRP A 367 3.29 -2.42 -29.78
N ALA A 368 2.71 -3.55 -29.39
CA ALA A 368 2.65 -3.97 -27.99
C ALA A 368 4.04 -4.28 -27.41
N ALA A 369 5.03 -4.58 -28.26
CA ALA A 369 6.42 -4.80 -27.86
C ALA A 369 7.14 -3.52 -27.40
N TYR A 370 6.63 -2.34 -27.72
CA TYR A 370 7.24 -1.05 -27.37
C TYR A 370 6.73 -0.46 -26.06
N LEU A 371 5.62 -0.96 -25.52
CA LEU A 371 5.00 -0.38 -24.33
C LEU A 371 5.46 -1.10 -23.07
N PRO A 372 6.09 -0.39 -22.11
CA PRO A 372 6.76 -1.00 -20.96
C PRO A 372 5.82 -1.67 -19.95
N PHE A 373 4.50 -1.52 -20.11
CA PHE A 373 3.45 -2.09 -19.26
C PHE A 373 2.77 -3.32 -19.89
N LEU A 374 3.15 -3.75 -21.10
CA LEU A 374 2.53 -4.88 -21.78
C LEU A 374 3.31 -6.19 -21.61
N PRO A 375 2.64 -7.36 -21.58
CA PRO A 375 3.31 -8.67 -21.45
C PRO A 375 4.28 -9.00 -22.59
N SER A 376 4.12 -8.34 -23.74
CA SER A 376 4.95 -8.51 -24.93
C SER A 376 6.17 -7.58 -24.96
N TYR A 377 6.39 -6.77 -23.91
CA TYR A 377 7.48 -5.82 -23.86
C TYR A 377 8.84 -6.52 -23.90
N GLN A 378 9.66 -6.14 -24.89
CA GLN A 378 11.04 -6.62 -25.03
C GLN A 378 12.01 -5.44 -24.88
N PRO A 379 12.76 -5.33 -23.77
CA PRO A 379 13.67 -4.21 -23.55
C PRO A 379 14.76 -4.10 -24.64
N ASP A 380 15.14 -5.22 -25.26
CA ASP A 380 16.17 -5.28 -26.31
C ASP A 380 15.76 -4.64 -27.64
N VAL A 381 14.46 -4.56 -27.94
CA VAL A 381 13.95 -3.95 -29.19
C VAL A 381 14.12 -2.43 -29.15
N TRP A 382 13.94 -1.83 -27.98
CA TRP A 382 14.20 -0.41 -27.75
C TRP A 382 15.70 -0.10 -27.87
N ASN A 383 16.54 -0.94 -27.22
CA ASN A 383 18.00 -0.78 -27.23
C ASN A 383 18.65 -1.00 -28.60
N ARG A 384 18.10 -1.87 -29.47
CA ARG A 384 18.59 -2.00 -30.86
C ARG A 384 18.33 -0.75 -31.70
N LYS A 385 17.20 -0.07 -31.50
CA LYS A 385 16.90 1.18 -32.23
C LYS A 385 17.74 2.35 -31.74
N THR A 386 17.96 2.48 -30.43
CA THR A 386 18.87 3.52 -29.88
C THR A 386 20.33 3.26 -30.26
N ARG A 387 20.77 2.01 -30.38
CA ARG A 387 22.05 1.66 -31.03
C ARG A 387 22.08 2.02 -32.51
N SER A 388 20.99 1.83 -33.27
CA SER A 388 20.92 2.27 -34.67
C SER A 388 20.94 3.80 -34.82
N TRP A 389 20.46 4.53 -33.81
CA TRP A 389 20.51 5.99 -33.75
C TRP A 389 21.89 6.53 -33.34
N ARG A 390 22.63 5.83 -32.45
CA ARG A 390 24.04 6.13 -32.15
C ARG A 390 25.03 5.52 -33.16
N GLY A 391 24.58 4.63 -34.02
CA GLY A 391 25.37 3.86 -34.98
C GLY A 391 25.31 4.42 -36.40
N LYS A 392 25.70 5.69 -36.56
CA LYS A 392 26.23 6.24 -37.83
C LYS A 392 27.45 7.11 -37.53
N SER A 393 28.39 6.58 -36.75
CA SER A 393 29.76 7.08 -36.72
C SER A 393 30.68 5.92 -37.09
N LYS A 394 31.08 5.93 -38.36
CA LYS A 394 32.16 5.19 -39.03
C LYS A 394 32.68 3.94 -38.31
N ASP A 395 32.32 2.79 -38.86
CA ASP A 395 33.06 1.55 -38.70
C ASP A 395 34.51 1.73 -39.18
N THR A 396 35.48 1.46 -38.32
CA THR A 396 36.82 0.99 -38.73
C THR A 396 37.03 -0.42 -38.18
N PRO A 397 37.56 -1.35 -39.00
CA PRO A 397 37.71 -2.73 -38.60
C PRO A 397 39.00 -2.85 -37.78
N ASN A 398 38.88 -3.18 -36.49
CA ASN A 398 39.83 -4.06 -35.82
C ASN A 398 39.27 -4.49 -34.47
N GLY A 399 39.08 -5.80 -34.33
CA GLY A 399 38.63 -6.42 -33.10
C GLY A 399 39.61 -6.18 -31.96
N LYS A 400 39.06 -5.77 -30.82
CA LYS A 400 39.51 -6.07 -29.46
C LYS A 400 38.41 -5.63 -28.51
N THR A 401 37.75 -6.62 -27.90
CA THR A 401 36.76 -6.47 -26.84
C THR A 401 37.45 -5.87 -25.62
N ALA A 402 37.23 -4.60 -25.32
CA ALA A 402 37.71 -3.96 -24.11
C ALA A 402 36.62 -4.07 -23.03
N ALA A 403 36.87 -4.93 -22.05
CA ALA A 403 36.18 -4.96 -20.77
C ALA A 403 36.45 -3.62 -20.05
N PHE A 404 35.39 -2.94 -19.63
CA PHE A 404 35.50 -1.72 -18.84
C PHE A 404 35.56 -2.10 -17.36
N GLN A 405 36.78 -2.31 -16.86
CA GLN A 405 37.10 -2.27 -15.43
C GLN A 405 37.04 -0.80 -14.99
N MET A 406 36.15 -0.46 -14.06
CA MET A 406 36.22 0.82 -13.35
C MET A 406 37.29 0.70 -12.25
N SER A 407 38.42 1.34 -12.49
CA SER A 407 39.53 1.50 -11.54
C SER A 407 39.17 2.50 -10.44
N SER A 408 39.52 2.12 -9.22
CA SER A 408 39.55 2.93 -8.00
C SER A 408 40.36 4.22 -8.19
N VAL A 409 39.75 5.37 -7.88
CA VAL A 409 40.44 6.64 -7.73
C VAL A 409 41.12 6.67 -6.35
N GLN A 410 42.44 6.50 -6.32
CA GLN A 410 43.27 6.86 -5.17
C GLN A 410 43.47 8.38 -5.17
N LEU A 411 43.11 9.04 -4.07
CA LEU A 411 43.51 10.42 -3.78
C LEU A 411 44.93 10.42 -3.18
N PRO A 412 45.83 11.32 -3.60
CA PRO A 412 47.16 11.42 -3.04
C PRO A 412 47.15 12.10 -1.68
N THR A 413 47.85 11.50 -0.74
CA THR A 413 48.27 12.11 0.54
C THR A 413 49.22 13.28 0.28
N ALA A 414 48.92 14.42 0.92
CA ALA A 414 49.88 15.42 1.36
C ALA A 414 49.43 15.94 2.72
#